data_AF-A0A946YFF4-F1
#
_entry.id   AF-A0A946YFF4-F1
#
_cell.length_a   1.000
_cell.length_b   1.000
_cell.length_c   1.000
_cell.angle_alpha   90.00
_cell.angle_beta   90.00
_cell.angle_gamma   90.00
#
_symmetry.space_group_name_H-M   'P 1'
#
loop_
_entity.id
_entity.type
_entity.pdbx_description
1 polymer ?
#
loop_
_entity_poly.entity_id
_entity_poly.type
_entity_poly.pdbx_seq_one_letter_code
_entity_poly.pdbx_strand_id
1 'polypeptide(L)'
;LHPQSLVHSLVEYDDGSMLAQLGNPDMRIPISHALGWPDRITSGAGGLDLVEHGLLQFEAPDETRFPCLSLATAALETGGTAPAILNAANEIAVTAFLDRRIPFTAIPRVIEDTLGQCPVHPADTLQVILDDDAVARTMAAELIQQTRVVVAE
;
A
#
# COMPACT_ATOMS: atom_id res chain seq x y z
N LEU A 1 9.98 7.36 5.90
CA LEU A 1 8.86 8.30 6.13
C LEU A 1 9.32 9.71 5.78
N HIS A 2 8.50 10.43 5.02
CA HIS A 2 8.75 11.83 4.66
C HIS A 2 7.46 12.64 4.91
N PRO A 3 7.27 13.22 6.10
CA PRO A 3 5.99 13.82 6.51
C PRO A 3 5.54 14.97 5.59
N GLN A 4 6.49 15.70 5.00
CA GLN A 4 6.20 16.85 4.14
C GLN A 4 5.65 16.45 2.77
N SER A 5 5.86 15.19 2.33
CA SER A 5 5.38 14.67 1.04
C SER A 5 5.82 15.51 -0.18
N LEU A 6 7.00 16.15 -0.10
CA LEU A 6 7.57 16.98 -1.17
C LEU A 6 8.58 16.20 -2.02
N VAL A 7 9.34 15.30 -1.41
CA VAL A 7 10.15 14.29 -2.10
C VAL A 7 9.27 13.05 -2.29
N HIS A 8 8.87 12.77 -3.54
CA HIS A 8 7.89 11.73 -3.84
C HIS A 8 8.49 10.32 -3.93
N SER A 9 9.77 10.21 -4.29
CA SER A 9 10.57 8.99 -4.30
C SER A 9 12.00 9.32 -4.73
N LEU A 10 12.92 8.36 -4.55
CA LEU A 10 14.32 8.47 -4.96
C LEU A 10 14.75 7.21 -5.72
N VAL A 11 15.78 7.35 -6.55
CA VAL A 11 16.49 6.24 -7.21
C VAL A 11 17.97 6.39 -6.89
N GLU A 12 18.56 5.34 -6.29
CA GLU A 12 20.01 5.24 -6.05
C GLU A 12 20.67 4.53 -7.23
N TYR A 13 21.76 5.09 -7.74
CA TYR A 13 22.59 4.55 -8.82
C TYR A 13 23.83 3.86 -8.26
N ASP A 14 24.45 2.98 -9.05
CA ASP A 14 25.63 2.19 -8.64
C ASP A 14 26.85 3.03 -8.21
N ASP A 15 26.90 4.31 -8.59
CA ASP A 15 27.92 5.26 -8.17
C ASP A 15 27.64 5.92 -6.80
N GLY A 16 26.53 5.56 -6.16
CA GLY A 16 26.05 6.11 -4.89
C GLY A 16 25.31 7.45 -5.02
N SER A 17 25.10 7.96 -6.24
CA SER A 17 24.28 9.14 -6.45
C SER A 17 22.80 8.81 -6.36
N MET A 18 22.00 9.78 -5.90
CA MET A 18 20.55 9.65 -5.82
C MET A 18 19.86 10.74 -6.65
N LEU A 19 18.88 10.34 -7.46
CA LEU A 19 17.95 11.27 -8.09
C LEU A 19 16.61 11.22 -7.39
N ALA A 20 16.10 12.38 -7.02
CA ALA A 20 14.80 12.53 -6.38
C ALA A 20 13.87 13.37 -7.25
N GLN A 21 12.59 12.98 -7.33
CA GLN A 21 11.56 13.84 -7.91
C GLN A 21 10.86 14.61 -6.79
N LEU A 22 10.89 15.93 -6.91
CA LEU A 22 10.26 16.85 -5.98
C LEU A 22 9.04 17.52 -6.62
N GLY A 23 8.02 17.78 -5.82
CA GLY A 23 6.82 18.49 -6.25
C GLY A 23 5.90 18.79 -5.08
N ASN A 24 4.93 19.66 -5.33
CA ASN A 24 3.76 19.76 -4.46
C ASN A 24 2.98 18.44 -4.55
N PRO A 25 2.25 18.01 -3.49
CA PRO A 25 1.40 16.82 -3.52
C PRO A 25 0.15 17.04 -4.40
N ASP A 26 0.38 17.16 -5.71
CA ASP A 26 -0.58 17.50 -6.73
C ASP A 26 -0.51 16.48 -7.87
N MET A 27 -1.56 15.67 -7.99
CA MET A 27 -1.65 14.59 -8.98
C MET A 27 -1.57 15.08 -10.44
N ARG A 28 -1.79 16.38 -10.71
CA ARG A 28 -1.62 16.92 -12.07
C ARG A 28 -0.19 16.76 -12.57
N ILE A 29 0.81 16.77 -11.68
CA ILE A 29 2.23 16.61 -12.02
C ILE A 29 2.52 15.20 -12.56
N PRO A 30 2.27 14.09 -11.82
CA PRO A 30 2.51 12.74 -12.33
C PRO A 30 1.59 12.38 -13.51
N ILE A 31 0.34 12.86 -13.54
CA ILE A 31 -0.58 12.62 -14.66
C ILE A 31 -0.07 13.29 -15.94
N SER A 32 0.36 14.56 -15.88
CA SER A 32 0.89 15.25 -17.04
C SER A 32 2.20 14.64 -17.52
N HIS A 33 3.04 14.17 -16.60
CA HIS A 33 4.26 13.44 -16.93
C HIS A 33 3.96 12.15 -17.71
N ALA A 34 3.03 11.32 -17.21
CA ALA A 34 2.64 10.08 -17.88
C ALA A 34 2.07 10.30 -19.28
N LEU A 35 1.26 11.36 -19.48
CA LEU A 35 0.66 11.70 -20.77
C LEU A 35 1.64 12.35 -21.76
N GLY A 36 2.67 13.06 -21.25
CA GLY A 36 3.63 13.79 -22.07
C GLY A 36 4.90 13.00 -22.43
N TRP A 37 5.17 11.90 -21.72
CA TRP A 37 6.43 11.17 -21.85
C TRP A 37 6.72 10.72 -23.30
N PRO A 38 7.97 10.87 -23.81
CA PRO A 38 9.19 11.29 -23.09
C PRO A 38 9.35 12.81 -22.92
N ASP A 39 8.50 13.60 -23.55
CA ASP A 39 8.50 15.06 -23.46
C ASP A 39 7.81 15.55 -22.18
N ARG A 40 7.78 16.87 -22.00
CA ARG A 40 7.03 17.52 -20.91
C ARG A 40 5.89 18.35 -21.47
N ILE A 41 4.71 18.18 -20.87
CA ILE A 41 3.55 19.05 -21.09
C ILE A 41 3.23 19.82 -19.81
N THR A 42 2.54 20.95 -19.96
CA THR A 42 2.15 21.80 -18.82
C THR A 42 1.10 21.09 -17.95
N SER A 43 1.37 20.97 -16.65
CA SER A 43 0.44 20.38 -15.69
C SER A 43 -0.62 21.36 -15.16
N GLY A 44 -0.30 22.67 -15.20
CA GLY A 44 -1.07 23.71 -14.52
C GLY A 44 -0.94 23.67 -12.98
N ALA A 45 -0.07 22.81 -12.43
CA ALA A 45 0.23 22.77 -11.00
C ALA A 45 1.14 23.95 -10.60
N GLY A 46 1.00 24.40 -9.34
CA GLY A 46 1.88 25.42 -8.78
C GLY A 46 3.31 24.89 -8.62
N GLY A 47 4.30 25.77 -8.78
CA GLY A 47 5.71 25.43 -8.52
C GLY A 47 5.96 25.17 -7.03
N LEU A 48 7.01 24.42 -6.74
CA LEU A 48 7.48 24.16 -5.38
C LEU A 48 8.43 25.27 -4.93
N ASP A 49 8.17 25.89 -3.78
CA ASP A 49 9.10 26.84 -3.15
C ASP A 49 9.81 26.19 -1.96
N LEU A 50 11.07 25.78 -2.17
CA LEU A 50 11.87 25.13 -1.13
C LEU A 50 12.25 26.08 0.01
N VAL A 51 12.33 27.39 -0.25
CA VAL A 51 12.67 28.38 0.78
C VAL A 51 11.49 28.57 1.72
N GLU A 52 10.26 28.59 1.18
CA GLU A 52 9.03 28.66 1.98
C GLU A 52 8.84 27.40 2.84
N HIS A 53 9.13 26.22 2.31
CA HIS A 53 8.98 24.96 3.05
C HIS A 53 10.06 24.72 4.11
N GLY A 54 11.29 25.18 3.86
CA GLY A 54 12.40 25.18 4.83
C GLY A 54 13.03 23.81 5.09
N LEU A 55 12.30 22.85 5.67
CA LEU A 55 12.86 21.58 6.16
C LEU A 55 12.26 20.36 5.46
N LEU A 56 13.13 19.45 5.01
CA LEU A 56 12.78 18.10 4.55
C LEU A 56 13.24 17.09 5.60
N GLN A 57 12.29 16.33 6.17
CA GLN A 57 12.59 15.32 7.19
C GLN A 57 12.46 13.92 6.62
N PHE A 58 13.35 13.02 7.06
CA PHE A 58 13.35 11.62 6.70
C PHE A 58 13.54 10.79 7.96
N GLU A 59 12.67 9.79 8.14
CA GLU A 59 12.67 8.91 9.30
C GLU A 59 12.48 7.46 8.84
N ALA A 60 13.09 6.50 9.52
CA ALA A 60 12.80 5.08 9.30
C ALA A 60 11.35 4.77 9.75
N PRO A 61 10.60 3.92 9.01
CA PRO A 61 9.30 3.44 9.49
C PRO A 61 9.48 2.54 10.72
N ASP A 62 8.54 2.61 11.66
CA ASP A 62 8.45 1.70 12.80
C ASP A 62 7.53 0.53 12.43
N GLU A 63 8.12 -0.63 12.12
CA GLU A 63 7.39 -1.83 11.72
C GLU A 63 6.55 -2.45 12.84
N THR A 64 6.88 -2.17 14.12
CA THR A 64 6.04 -2.60 15.24
C THR A 64 4.75 -1.80 15.29
N ARG A 65 4.83 -0.49 14.97
CA ARG A 65 3.66 0.40 14.88
C ARG A 65 2.88 0.22 13.57
N PHE A 66 3.56 -0.15 12.48
CA PHE A 66 2.99 -0.29 11.14
C PHE A 66 3.22 -1.70 10.55
N PRO A 67 2.64 -2.75 11.15
CA PRO A 67 2.89 -4.15 10.77
C PRO A 67 2.49 -4.49 9.34
N CYS A 68 1.56 -3.74 8.74
CA CYS A 68 1.19 -3.93 7.33
C CYS A 68 2.36 -3.71 6.36
N LEU A 69 3.40 -2.96 6.75
CA LEU A 69 4.60 -2.80 5.93
C LEU A 69 5.35 -4.13 5.80
N SER A 70 5.59 -4.83 6.91
CA SER A 70 6.25 -6.14 6.91
C SER A 70 5.41 -7.19 6.19
N LEU A 71 4.08 -7.17 6.36
CA LEU A 71 3.16 -8.06 5.64
C LEU A 71 3.23 -7.83 4.12
N ALA A 72 3.30 -6.58 3.66
CA ALA A 72 3.44 -6.26 2.24
C ALA A 72 4.77 -6.75 1.67
N THR A 73 5.88 -6.55 2.38
CA THR A 73 7.20 -7.07 1.99
C THR A 73 7.19 -8.59 1.90
N ALA A 74 6.65 -9.28 2.91
CA ALA A 74 6.55 -10.74 2.92
C ALA A 74 5.71 -11.29 1.76
N ALA A 75 4.60 -10.63 1.41
CA ALA A 75 3.76 -11.01 0.27
C ALA A 75 4.49 -10.83 -1.08
N LEU A 76 5.28 -9.75 -1.22
CA LEU A 76 6.12 -9.52 -2.40
C LEU A 76 7.23 -10.56 -2.54
N GLU A 77 7.90 -10.92 -1.43
CA GLU A 77 8.93 -11.95 -1.40
C GLU A 77 8.37 -13.35 -1.71
N THR A 78 7.16 -13.64 -1.23
CA THR A 78 6.45 -14.89 -1.54
C THR A 78 6.08 -14.99 -3.02
N GLY A 79 5.71 -13.85 -3.64
CA GLY A 79 5.33 -13.78 -5.04
C GLY A 79 4.01 -14.51 -5.34
N GLY A 80 3.83 -14.93 -6.60
CA GLY A 80 2.59 -15.59 -7.03
C GLY A 80 1.36 -14.72 -6.78
N THR A 81 0.29 -15.32 -6.26
CA THR A 81 -0.96 -14.63 -5.91
C THR A 81 -0.95 -13.96 -4.54
N ALA A 82 0.13 -14.07 -3.75
CA ALA A 82 0.18 -13.50 -2.40
C ALA A 82 -0.09 -11.98 -2.34
N PRO A 83 0.41 -11.12 -3.26
CA PRO A 83 0.05 -9.71 -3.27
C PRO A 83 -1.44 -9.44 -3.55
N ALA A 84 -2.08 -10.27 -4.39
CA ALA A 84 -3.51 -10.17 -4.67
C ALA A 84 -4.35 -10.57 -3.45
N ILE A 85 -3.97 -11.65 -2.77
CA ILE A 85 -4.57 -12.10 -1.51
C ILE A 85 -4.45 -11.00 -0.44
N LEU A 86 -3.26 -10.40 -0.27
CA LEU A 86 -3.04 -9.29 0.65
C LEU A 86 -3.94 -8.09 0.32
N ASN A 87 -4.03 -7.72 -0.96
CA ASN A 87 -4.84 -6.60 -1.41
C ASN A 87 -6.33 -6.84 -1.13
N ALA A 88 -6.84 -8.02 -1.49
CA ALA A 88 -8.20 -8.45 -1.22
C ALA A 88 -8.55 -8.41 0.28
N ALA A 89 -7.69 -8.98 1.13
CA ALA A 89 -7.88 -8.98 2.57
C ALA A 89 -7.87 -7.55 3.15
N ASN A 90 -6.95 -6.70 2.67
CA ASN A 90 -6.86 -5.31 3.08
C ASN A 90 -8.13 -4.52 2.72
N GLU A 91 -8.68 -4.69 1.53
CA GLU A 91 -9.93 -4.01 1.14
C GLU A 91 -11.10 -4.40 2.05
N ILE A 92 -11.24 -5.69 2.37
CA ILE A 92 -12.30 -6.19 3.25
C ILE A 92 -12.10 -5.68 4.69
N ALA A 93 -10.87 -5.72 5.21
CA ALA A 93 -10.54 -5.25 6.55
C ALA A 93 -10.71 -3.72 6.70
N VAL A 94 -10.24 -2.93 5.74
CA VAL A 94 -10.40 -1.47 5.73
C VAL A 94 -11.88 -1.10 5.62
N THR A 95 -12.64 -1.76 4.75
CA THR A 95 -14.10 -1.54 4.67
C THR A 95 -14.75 -1.82 6.02
N ALA A 96 -14.40 -2.92 6.67
CA ALA A 96 -14.92 -3.24 8.00
C ALA A 96 -14.51 -2.23 9.08
N PHE A 97 -13.30 -1.69 9.03
CA PHE A 97 -12.87 -0.62 9.92
C PHE A 97 -13.67 0.67 9.69
N LEU A 98 -13.85 1.08 8.43
CA LEU A 98 -14.64 2.26 8.06
C LEU A 98 -16.11 2.13 8.47
N ASP A 99 -16.66 0.92 8.35
CA ASP A 99 -18.00 0.55 8.82
C ASP A 99 -18.08 0.39 10.36
N ARG A 100 -17.00 0.65 11.10
CA ARG A 100 -16.88 0.48 12.56
C ARG A 100 -17.17 -0.94 13.05
N ARG A 101 -16.90 -1.95 12.22
CA ARG A 101 -17.09 -3.37 12.54
C ARG A 101 -15.91 -4.00 13.25
N ILE A 102 -14.70 -3.47 13.02
CA ILE A 102 -13.44 -3.86 13.66
C ILE A 102 -12.62 -2.61 14.04
N PRO A 103 -11.74 -2.67 15.06
CA PRO A 103 -10.81 -1.58 15.35
C PRO A 103 -9.66 -1.54 14.32
N PHE A 104 -8.96 -0.40 14.23
CA PHE A 104 -7.81 -0.21 13.34
C PHE A 104 -6.73 -1.30 13.54
N THR A 105 -6.46 -1.67 14.79
CA THR A 105 -5.46 -2.68 15.16
C THR A 105 -5.83 -4.11 14.75
N ALA A 106 -7.07 -4.36 14.31
CA ALA A 106 -7.48 -5.66 13.78
C ALA A 106 -7.15 -5.83 12.29
N ILE A 107 -6.94 -4.74 11.54
CA ILE A 107 -6.61 -4.77 10.10
C ILE A 107 -5.40 -5.69 9.81
N PRO A 108 -4.21 -5.49 10.43
CA PRO A 108 -3.06 -6.34 10.15
C PRO A 108 -3.30 -7.81 10.47
N ARG A 109 -4.06 -8.10 11.54
CA ARG A 109 -4.39 -9.48 11.93
C ARG A 109 -5.26 -10.18 10.89
N VAL A 110 -6.30 -9.51 10.39
CA VAL A 110 -7.14 -10.07 9.32
C VAL A 110 -6.33 -10.34 8.05
N ILE A 111 -5.42 -9.44 7.69
CA ILE A 111 -4.53 -9.62 6.53
C ILE A 111 -3.59 -10.80 6.74
N GLU A 112 -2.91 -10.87 7.88
CA GLU A 112 -2.00 -11.96 8.25
C GLU A 112 -2.71 -13.32 8.27
N ASP A 113 -3.86 -13.42 8.95
CA ASP A 113 -4.64 -14.64 9.05
C ASP A 113 -5.17 -15.10 7.67
N THR A 114 -5.52 -14.16 6.78
CA THR A 114 -5.95 -14.48 5.41
C THR A 114 -4.79 -15.00 4.57
N LEU A 115 -3.63 -14.34 4.63
CA LEU A 115 -2.41 -14.80 3.95
C LEU A 115 -1.95 -16.18 4.44
N GLY A 116 -2.12 -16.46 5.74
CA GLY A 116 -1.76 -17.76 6.33
C GLY A 116 -2.70 -18.91 5.95
N GLN A 117 -3.93 -18.62 5.50
CA GLN A 117 -4.96 -19.62 5.19
C GLN A 117 -5.24 -19.79 3.70
N CYS A 118 -5.02 -18.75 2.89
CA CYS A 118 -5.18 -18.83 1.45
C CYS A 118 -3.94 -19.47 0.82
N PRO A 119 -4.09 -20.56 0.02
CA PRO A 119 -2.98 -21.10 -0.73
C PRO A 119 -2.48 -20.07 -1.74
N VAL A 120 -1.15 -19.95 -1.87
CA VAL A 120 -0.52 -19.11 -2.89
C VAL A 120 -0.25 -19.96 -4.13
N HIS A 121 -0.71 -19.46 -5.27
CA HIS A 121 -0.50 -20.08 -6.57
C HIS A 121 0.41 -19.22 -7.46
N PRO A 122 1.04 -19.80 -8.49
CA PRO A 122 1.68 -19.02 -9.55
C PRO A 122 0.66 -18.10 -10.23
N ALA A 123 0.98 -16.81 -10.37
CA ALA A 123 0.11 -15.80 -10.99
C ALA A 123 0.18 -15.82 -12.53
N ASP A 124 0.13 -17.01 -13.13
CA ASP A 124 0.38 -17.22 -14.56
C ASP A 124 -0.79 -16.77 -15.46
N THR A 125 -1.99 -16.65 -14.89
CA THR A 125 -3.19 -16.23 -15.62
C THR A 125 -4.03 -15.27 -14.79
N LEU A 126 -4.79 -14.41 -15.48
CA LEU A 126 -5.76 -13.54 -14.85
C LEU A 126 -6.80 -14.33 -14.04
N GLN A 127 -7.24 -15.48 -14.54
CA GLN A 127 -8.27 -16.27 -13.85
C GLN A 127 -7.79 -16.75 -12.48
N VAL A 128 -6.55 -17.24 -12.39
CA VAL A 128 -5.96 -17.66 -11.10
C VAL A 128 -5.91 -16.49 -10.10
N ILE A 129 -5.56 -15.29 -10.55
CA ILE A 129 -5.52 -14.10 -9.71
C ILE A 129 -6.93 -13.74 -9.21
N LEU A 130 -7.93 -13.79 -10.09
CA LEU A 130 -9.32 -13.48 -9.73
C LEU A 130 -9.93 -14.51 -8.79
N ASP A 131 -9.62 -15.79 -8.99
CA ASP A 131 -10.10 -16.88 -8.13
C ASP A 131 -9.51 -16.77 -6.71
N ASP A 132 -8.20 -16.54 -6.60
CA ASP A 132 -7.54 -16.36 -5.31
C ASP A 132 -7.96 -15.05 -4.60
N ASP A 133 -8.18 -13.95 -5.34
CA ASP A 133 -8.79 -12.72 -4.80
C ASP A 133 -10.18 -13.01 -4.19
N ALA A 134 -11.04 -13.72 -4.91
CA ALA A 134 -12.39 -14.05 -4.44
C ALA A 134 -12.37 -14.95 -3.19
N VAL A 135 -11.48 -15.93 -3.14
CA VAL A 135 -11.26 -16.78 -1.96
C VAL A 135 -10.76 -15.94 -0.78
N ALA A 136 -9.78 -15.07 -0.99
CA ALA A 136 -9.24 -14.19 0.05
C ALA A 136 -10.28 -13.23 0.62
N ARG A 137 -11.16 -12.66 -0.23
CA ARG A 137 -12.28 -11.81 0.23
C ARG A 137 -13.24 -12.58 1.13
N THR A 138 -13.57 -13.81 0.75
CA THR A 138 -14.47 -14.67 1.53
C THR A 138 -13.85 -15.00 2.89
N MET A 139 -12.59 -15.45 2.90
CA MET A 139 -11.83 -15.76 4.11
C MET A 139 -11.72 -14.56 5.06
N ALA A 140 -11.33 -13.39 4.55
CA ALA A 140 -11.22 -12.17 5.35
C ALA A 140 -12.57 -11.76 5.97
N ALA A 141 -13.68 -11.93 5.23
CA ALA A 141 -15.01 -11.63 5.74
C ALA A 141 -15.43 -12.60 6.87
N GLU A 142 -15.10 -13.89 6.75
CA GLU A 142 -15.36 -14.89 7.79
C GLU A 142 -14.56 -14.61 9.07
N LEU A 143 -13.27 -14.27 8.95
CA LEU A 143 -12.41 -13.91 10.09
C LEU A 143 -12.93 -12.69 10.86
N ILE A 144 -13.47 -11.70 10.15
CA ILE A 144 -14.09 -10.53 10.76
C ILE A 144 -15.36 -10.90 11.55
N GLN A 145 -16.16 -11.84 11.04
CA GLN A 145 -17.36 -12.31 11.75
C GLN A 145 -16.99 -13.05 13.04
N GLN A 146 -15.97 -13.91 13.00
CA GLN A 146 -15.49 -14.64 14.18
C GLN A 146 -14.95 -13.70 15.27
N THR A 147 -14.24 -12.64 14.87
CA THR A 147 -13.71 -11.62 15.81
C THR A 147 -14.81 -10.91 16.59
N ARG A 148 -16.00 -10.72 15.98
CA ARG A 148 -17.14 -10.07 16.64
C ARG A 148 -17.81 -10.93 17.71
N VAL A 149 -17.78 -12.24 17.57
CA VAL A 149 -18.38 -13.16 18.55
C VAL A 149 -17.62 -13.12 19.87
N VAL A 150 -16.30 -12.90 19.85
CA VAL A 150 -15.44 -12.93 21.03
C VAL A 150 -15.47 -11.63 21.84
N VAL A 151 -15.87 -10.50 21.24
CA VAL A 151 -15.88 -9.17 21.92
C VAL A 151 -17.26 -8.83 22.49
N ALA A 152 -18.29 -9.63 22.22
CA ALA A 152 -19.66 -9.38 22.65
C ALA A 152 -20.03 -9.94 24.05
N GLU A 153 -19.05 -10.34 24.87
CA GLU A 153 -19.24 -10.78 26.27
C GLU A 153 -18.60 -9.82 27.29
#